data_AF-A0A2M8QTL3-F1
#
_entry.id   AF-A0A2M8QTL3-F1
#
_cell.length_a   1.000
_cell.length_b   1.000
_cell.length_c   1.000
_cell.angle_alpha   90.00
_cell.angle_beta   90.00
_cell.angle_gamma   90.00
#
_symmetry.space_group_name_H-M   'P 1'
#
loop_
_entity.id
_entity.type
_entity.pdbx_description
1 polymer ?
#
loop_
_entity_poly.entity_id
_entity_poly.type
_entity_poly.pdbx_seq_one_letter_code
_entity_poly.pdbx_strand_id
1 'polypeptide(L)' 'MIDSRVFVLLRLSRLDEAIAAYDVVLAKSPTLSASLFGRAVALARKGDKVKAESDRAAAIAVSPQVEKTFVGYGVTFP' A
#
# COMPACT_ATOMS: atom_id res chain seq x y z
N MET A 1 -4.58 -11.58 1.56
CA MET A 1 -4.40 -11.27 2.99
C MET A 1 -3.31 -10.22 3.09
N ILE A 2 -3.57 -9.07 3.71
CA ILE A 2 -2.52 -8.09 4.00
C ILE A 2 -1.65 -8.68 5.11
N ASP A 3 -0.34 -8.65 4.95
CA ASP A 3 0.57 -9.01 6.04
C ASP A 3 0.38 -7.97 7.17
N SER A 4 0.00 -8.44 8.36
CA SER A 4 -0.33 -7.56 9.49
C SER A 4 0.82 -6.64 9.86
N ARG A 5 2.08 -7.05 9.64
CA ARG A 5 3.25 -6.24 9.97
C ARG A 5 3.36 -5.01 9.07
N VAL A 6 3.23 -5.17 7.75
CA VAL A 6 3.35 -4.02 6.82
C VAL A 6 2.23 -3.00 7.03
N PHE A 7 1.04 -3.49 7.38
CA PHE A 7 -0.09 -2.63 7.71
C PHE A 7 0.13 -1.85 9.02
N VAL A 8 0.68 -2.49 10.04
CA VAL A 8 1.04 -1.80 11.30
C VAL A 8 2.11 -0.74 11.07
N LEU A 9 3.14 -1.02 10.27
CA LEU A 9 4.18 -0.02 9.93
C LEU A 9 3.57 1.20 9.23
N LEU A 10 2.65 0.99 8.30
CA LEU A 10 1.91 2.07 7.63
C LEU A 10 1.09 2.91 8.63
N ARG A 11 0.38 2.25 9.56
CA ARG A 11 -0.43 2.95 10.59
C ARG A 11 0.41 3.72 11.60
N LEU A 12 1.63 3.25 11.88
CA LEU A 12 2.59 3.92 12.76
C LEU A 12 3.34 5.06 12.06
N SER A 13 3.02 5.38 10.79
CA SER A 13 3.75 6.36 9.98
C SER A 13 5.24 6.06 9.84
N ARG A 14 5.67 4.81 10.01
CA ARG A 14 7.04 4.34 9.75
C ARG A 14 7.19 4.07 8.26
N LEU A 15 7.10 5.13 7.46
CA LEU A 15 6.88 5.04 6.01
C LEU A 15 7.99 4.30 5.27
N ASP A 16 9.25 4.57 5.60
CA ASP A 16 10.40 3.91 4.96
C ASP A 16 10.41 2.40 5.20
N GLU A 17 10.14 2.00 6.43
CA GLU A 17 10.07 0.59 6.81
C GLU A 17 8.84 -0.09 6.22
N ALA A 18 7.71 0.63 6.15
CA ALA A 18 6.51 0.15 5.49
C ALA A 18 6.80 -0.13 4.01
N ILE A 19 7.41 0.82 3.30
CA ILE A 19 7.77 0.67 1.88
C ILE A 19 8.70 -0.52 1.68
N ALA A 20 9.81 -0.59 2.43
CA ALA A 20 10.76 -1.69 2.30
C ALA A 20 10.12 -3.05 2.61
N ALA A 21 9.22 -3.11 3.59
CA ALA A 21 8.53 -4.35 3.92
C ALA A 21 7.46 -4.71 2.87
N TYR A 22 6.77 -3.73 2.28
CA TYR A 22 5.89 -3.95 1.13
C TYR A 22 6.65 -4.45 -0.09
N ASP A 23 7.86 -3.95 -0.34
CA ASP A 23 8.71 -4.42 -1.44
C ASP A 23 9.05 -5.90 -1.29
N VAL A 24 9.39 -6.35 -0.08
CA VAL A 24 9.65 -7.77 0.20
C VAL A 24 8.40 -8.63 -0.04
N VAL A 25 7.21 -8.14 0.35
CA VAL A 25 5.95 -8.86 0.11
C VAL A 25 5.63 -8.93 -1.37
N LEU A 26 5.78 -7.82 -2.09
CA LEU A 26 5.51 -7.72 -3.52
C LEU A 26 6.52 -8.49 -4.37
N ALA A 27 7.78 -8.64 -3.91
CA ALA A 27 8.75 -9.50 -4.57
C ALA A 27 8.32 -10.98 -4.58
N LYS A 28 7.59 -11.42 -3.55
CA LYS A 28 7.04 -12.79 -3.47
C LYS A 28 5.70 -12.92 -4.18
N SER A 29 4.91 -11.86 -4.19
CA SER A 29 3.56 -11.85 -4.77
C SER A 29 3.24 -10.46 -5.35
N PRO A 30 3.66 -10.20 -6.61
CA PRO A 30 3.60 -8.86 -7.21
C PRO A 30 2.18 -8.33 -7.42
N THR A 31 1.20 -9.22 -7.45
CA THR A 31 -0.21 -8.91 -7.76
C THR A 31 -1.06 -8.74 -6.51
N LEU A 32 -0.47 -8.65 -5.31
CA LEU A 32 -1.24 -8.39 -4.10
C LEU A 32 -1.75 -6.95 -4.10
N SER A 33 -2.98 -6.75 -4.57
CA SER A 33 -3.67 -5.45 -4.63
C SER A 33 -3.57 -4.68 -3.32
N ALA A 34 -3.75 -5.36 -2.19
CA ALA A 34 -3.70 -4.75 -0.88
C ALA A 34 -2.29 -4.30 -0.48
N SER A 35 -1.25 -5.04 -0.87
CA SER A 35 0.15 -4.63 -0.64
C SER A 35 0.55 -3.49 -1.56
N LEU A 36 0.11 -3.51 -2.82
CA LEU A 36 0.28 -2.42 -3.78
C LEU A 36 -0.36 -1.13 -3.25
N PHE A 37 -1.62 -1.20 -2.80
CA PHE A 37 -2.33 -0.04 -2.25
C PHE A 37 -1.70 0.46 -0.94
N GLY A 38 -1.29 -0.46 -0.05
CA GLY A 38 -0.59 -0.10 1.18
C GLY A 38 0.74 0.62 0.93
N ARG A 39 1.52 0.15 -0.05
CA ARG A 39 2.76 0.83 -0.50
C ARG A 39 2.46 2.17 -1.13
N ALA A 40 1.40 2.26 -1.95
CA ALA A 40 0.94 3.51 -2.56
C ALA A 40 0.66 4.59 -1.50
N VAL A 41 -0.09 4.25 -0.45
CA VAL A 41 -0.38 5.18 0.65
C VAL A 41 0.90 5.58 1.39
N ALA A 42 1.81 4.62 1.64
CA ALA A 42 3.09 4.93 2.30
C ALA A 42 3.95 5.92 1.47
N LEU A 43 4.05 5.69 0.16
CA LEU A 43 4.76 6.53 -0.79
C LEU A 43 4.13 7.93 -0.89
N ALA A 44 2.80 8.01 -0.96
CA ALA A 44 2.08 9.28 -1.02
C ALA A 44 2.34 10.12 0.24
N ARG A 45 2.29 9.49 1.42
CA ARG A 45 2.61 10.14 2.71
C ARG A 45 4.07 10.57 2.80
N LYS A 46 4.98 9.86 2.14
CA LYS A 46 6.41 10.20 2.06
C LYS A 46 6.69 11.32 1.05
N GLY A 47 5.73 11.62 0.16
CA GLY A 47 5.84 12.65 -0.88
C GLY A 47 6.20 12.12 -2.27
N ASP A 48 6.41 10.81 -2.44
CA ASP A 48 6.68 10.19 -3.75
C ASP A 48 5.37 9.89 -4.49
N LYS A 49 4.69 10.97 -4.91
CA LYS A 49 3.36 10.90 -5.54
C LYS A 49 3.35 10.11 -6.85
N VAL A 50 4.45 10.17 -7.61
CA VAL A 50 4.55 9.49 -8.91
C VAL A 50 4.49 7.97 -8.73
N LYS A 51 5.31 7.41 -7.83
CA LYS A 51 5.26 5.98 -7.55
C LYS A 51 3.98 5.58 -6.84
N ALA A 52 3.48 6.45 -5.96
CA ALA A 52 2.22 6.20 -5.27
C ALA A 52 1.04 6.01 -6.23
N GLU A 53 0.86 6.89 -7.21
CA GLU A 53 -0.21 6.75 -8.21
C GLU A 53 -0.02 5.51 -9.09
N SER A 54 1.22 5.18 -9.47
CA SER A 54 1.52 3.96 -10.21
C SER A 54 1.08 2.71 -9.45
N ASP A 55 1.41 2.63 -8.16
CA ASP A 55 1.04 1.50 -7.31
C ASP A 55 -0.46 1.44 -7.03
N ARG A 56 -1.09 2.62 -6.83
CA ARG A 56 -2.54 2.72 -6.66
C ARG A 56 -3.27 2.23 -7.91
N ALA A 57 -2.84 2.65 -9.10
CA ALA A 57 -3.40 2.20 -10.36
C ALA A 57 -3.25 0.68 -10.53
N ALA A 58 -2.07 0.13 -10.23
CA ALA A 58 -1.84 -1.31 -10.28
C ALA A 58 -2.74 -2.07 -9.28
N ALA A 59 -2.92 -1.53 -8.06
CA ALA A 59 -3.78 -2.13 -7.05
C ALA A 59 -5.25 -2.17 -7.49
N ILE A 60 -5.75 -1.07 -8.05
CA ILE A 60 -7.13 -0.93 -8.56
C ILE A 60 -7.35 -1.84 -9.77
N ALA A 61 -6.36 -1.97 -10.66
CA ALA A 61 -6.43 -2.86 -11.80
C ALA A 61 -6.59 -4.34 -11.39
N VAL A 62 -5.97 -4.75 -10.29
CA VAL A 62 -6.15 -6.10 -9.74
C VAL A 62 -7.47 -6.22 -8.97
N SER A 63 -7.80 -5.23 -8.14
CA SER A 63 -8.99 -5.25 -7.28
C SER A 63 -9.56 -3.84 -7.15
N PRO A 64 -10.59 -3.50 -7.94
CA PRO A 64 -11.16 -2.15 -7.94
C PRO A 64 -11.73 -1.70 -6.58
N GLN A 65 -12.02 -2.65 -5.70
CA GLN A 65 -12.59 -2.41 -4.37
C GLN A 65 -11.52 -2.22 -3.28
N VAL A 66 -10.23 -2.37 -3.62
CA VAL A 66 -9.13 -2.31 -2.63
C VAL A 66 -9.13 -0.99 -1.88
N GLU A 67 -9.38 0.12 -2.57
CA GLU A 67 -9.45 1.45 -1.96
C GLU A 67 -10.58 1.53 -0.93
N LYS A 68 -11.77 1.02 -1.27
CA LYS A 68 -12.92 0.96 -0.33
C LYS A 68 -12.60 0.09 0.89
N THR A 69 -11.90 -1.03 0.69
CA THR A 69 -11.46 -1.90 1.79
C THR A 69 -10.52 -1.16 2.74
N PHE A 70 -9.54 -0.41 2.23
CA PHE A 70 -8.62 0.38 3.05
C PHE A 70 -9.30 1.57 3.74
N VAL A 71 -10.26 2.22 3.08
CA VAL A 71 -11.10 3.24 3.72
C VAL A 71 -11.82 2.66 4.94
N GLY A 72 -12.35 1.44 4.82
CA GLY A 72 -12.94 0.70 5.95
C GLY A 72 -11.98 0.43 7.11
N TYR A 73 -10.67 0.39 6.84
CA TYR A 73 -9.62 0.28 7.86
C TYR A 73 -9.11 1.64 8.38
N GLY A 74 -9.72 2.74 7.96
CA GLY A 74 -9.31 4.10 8.33
C GLY A 74 -8.02 4.56 7.62
N VAL A 75 -7.65 3.93 6.51
CA VAL A 75 -6.50 4.30 5.70
C VAL A 75 -6.98 4.82 4.36
N THR A 76 -6.75 6.10 4.11
CA THR A 76 -7.04 6.76 2.84
C THR A 76 -5.76 7.09 2.10
N PHE A 77 -5.85 7.13 0.78
CA PHE A 77 -4.81 7.71 -0.06
C PHE A 77 -4.89 9.25 0.06
N PRO A 78 -3.81 9.95 0.42
CA PRO A 78 -3.79 11.40 0.64
C PRO A 78 -3.67 12.22 -0.66
#